data_AF-A0A8S2XUE1-F1
#
_entry.id   AF-A0A8S2XUE1-F1
#
_cell.length_a   1.000
_cell.length_b   1.000
_cell.length_c   1.000
_cell.angle_alpha   90.00
_cell.angle_beta   90.00
_cell.angle_gamma   90.00
#
_symmetry.space_group_name_H-M   'P 1'
#
loop_
_entity.id
_entity.type
_entity.pdbx_description
1 polymer ?
#
loop_
_entity_poly.entity_id
_entity_poly.type
_entity_poly.pdbx_seq_one_letter_code
_entity_poly.pdbx_strand_id
1 'polypeptide(L)'
;MTDNKINSTRDLHSYYANRILDIMRNISAIPIVWQDVWDEKVELPPGTIVQIWKGTSDDGISDGWAPYLNEIAGQGYNVILSSPWFRRCKKRILGGEACLWGEFVDGTNLLARLWPKTAAVAERLWSAASVNNSEDAQFRLDVHRCRLLRRGIPTQPILNGYCGNYELSMPNAMINDPAFNFMIFLPQLI
;
A
#
# COMPACT_ATOMS: atom_id res chain seq x y z
N MET A 1 13.03 19.48 -27.56
CA MET A 1 14.20 18.86 -26.89
C MET A 1 15.47 19.68 -27.13
N THR A 2 15.76 20.06 -28.38
CA THR A 2 16.91 20.90 -28.78
C THR A 2 17.00 22.25 -28.07
N ASP A 3 15.88 22.97 -27.93
CA ASP A 3 15.87 24.34 -27.38
C ASP A 3 16.28 24.40 -25.90
N ASN A 4 16.06 23.31 -25.16
CA ASN A 4 16.41 23.17 -23.75
C ASN A 4 17.65 22.29 -23.53
N LYS A 5 18.39 21.93 -24.60
CA LYS A 5 19.57 21.05 -24.55
C LYS A 5 19.29 19.69 -23.89
N ILE A 6 18.09 19.16 -24.09
CA ILE A 6 17.65 17.88 -23.54
C ILE A 6 18.00 16.79 -24.54
N ASN A 7 18.85 15.84 -24.13
CA ASN A 7 19.43 14.83 -25.02
C ASN A 7 18.80 13.44 -24.88
N SER A 8 18.06 13.17 -23.80
CA SER A 8 17.38 11.90 -23.58
C SER A 8 15.93 12.09 -23.11
N THR A 9 15.11 11.05 -23.29
CA THR A 9 13.74 11.00 -22.76
C THR A 9 13.72 11.05 -21.24
N ARG A 10 14.74 10.48 -20.58
CA ARG A 10 14.93 10.55 -19.14
C ARG A 10 15.15 11.98 -18.66
N ASP A 11 16.04 12.73 -19.33
CA ASP A 11 16.28 14.14 -19.01
C ASP A 11 15.02 14.99 -19.23
N LEU A 12 14.20 14.63 -20.23
CA LEU A 12 12.92 15.29 -20.46
C LEU A 12 11.95 15.04 -19.30
N HIS A 13 11.86 13.80 -18.81
CA HIS A 13 10.98 13.47 -17.68
C HIS A 13 11.44 14.16 -16.39
N SER A 14 12.75 14.18 -16.13
CA SER A 14 13.34 14.92 -15.01
C SER A 14 13.08 16.42 -15.11
N TYR A 15 13.20 17.01 -16.31
CA TYR A 15 12.85 18.41 -16.54
C TYR A 15 11.38 18.72 -16.23
N TYR A 16 10.47 17.84 -16.66
CA TYR A 16 9.05 17.96 -16.37
C TYR A 16 8.76 17.82 -14.88
N ALA A 17 9.30 16.78 -14.24
CA ALA A 17 9.13 16.52 -12.81
C ALA A 17 9.61 17.70 -11.95
N ASN A 18 10.78 18.27 -12.24
CA ASN A 18 11.30 19.45 -11.54
C ASN A 18 10.33 20.63 -11.59
N ARG A 19 9.75 20.93 -12.76
CA ARG A 19 8.78 22.04 -12.88
C ARG A 19 7.52 21.81 -12.05
N ILE A 20 7.02 20.57 -11.98
CA ILE A 20 5.87 20.24 -11.15
C ILE A 20 6.22 20.40 -9.67
N LEU A 21 7.40 19.91 -9.25
CA LEU A 21 7.87 20.03 -7.86
C LEU A 21 8.06 21.49 -7.46
N ASP A 22 8.51 22.37 -8.36
CA ASP A 22 8.59 23.81 -8.11
C ASP A 22 7.23 24.46 -7.88
N ILE A 23 6.22 24.07 -8.66
CA ILE A 23 4.84 24.52 -8.45
C ILE A 23 4.33 24.04 -7.08
N MET A 24 4.61 22.78 -6.72
CA MET A 24 4.20 22.20 -5.44
C MET A 24 4.86 22.88 -4.24
N ARG A 25 6.14 23.29 -4.37
CA ARG A 25 6.83 24.12 -3.37
C ARG A 25 6.11 25.44 -3.15
N ASN A 26 5.63 26.09 -4.21
CA ASN A 26 4.94 27.37 -4.13
C ASN A 26 3.58 27.28 -3.41
N ILE A 27 2.89 26.14 -3.52
CA ILE A 27 1.61 25.91 -2.84
C ILE A 27 1.74 25.24 -1.46
N SER A 28 2.98 25.05 -0.96
CA SER A 28 3.25 24.40 0.34
C SER A 28 2.63 23.01 0.49
N ALA A 29 2.51 22.26 -0.60
CA ALA A 29 2.02 20.88 -0.59
C ALA A 29 3.19 19.89 -0.49
N ILE A 30 2.98 18.78 0.21
CA ILE A 30 3.95 17.68 0.29
C ILE A 30 3.70 16.72 -0.90
N PRO A 31 4.66 16.56 -1.83
CA PRO A 31 4.50 15.62 -2.93
C PRO A 31 4.68 14.17 -2.47
N ILE A 32 3.89 13.29 -3.08
CA ILE A 32 4.11 11.84 -3.10
C ILE A 32 4.52 11.49 -4.53
N VAL A 33 5.68 10.85 -4.70
CA VAL A 33 6.21 10.48 -6.01
C VAL A 33 6.50 8.99 -6.10
N TRP A 34 6.32 8.40 -7.27
CA TRP A 34 6.77 7.05 -7.53
C TRP A 34 8.31 6.98 -7.58
N GLN A 35 8.83 5.79 -7.32
CA GLN A 35 10.25 5.45 -7.37
C GLN A 35 10.97 5.93 -8.65
N ASP A 36 10.30 5.98 -9.79
CA ASP A 36 10.90 6.40 -11.06
C ASP A 36 11.50 7.81 -11.01
N VAL A 37 10.84 8.74 -10.32
CA VAL A 37 11.36 10.12 -10.14
C VAL A 37 12.65 10.12 -9.32
N TRP A 38 12.73 9.22 -8.34
CA TRP A 38 13.96 9.01 -7.56
C TRP A 38 15.07 8.39 -8.40
N ASP A 39 14.75 7.34 -9.16
CA ASP A 39 15.71 6.64 -10.00
C ASP A 39 16.38 7.59 -10.98
N GLU A 40 15.62 8.58 -11.47
CA GLU A 40 16.04 9.65 -12.36
C GLU A 40 16.95 10.72 -11.76
N LYS A 41 17.18 10.69 -10.44
CA LYS A 41 18.03 11.65 -9.71
C LYS A 41 17.49 13.09 -9.78
N VAL A 42 16.17 13.24 -9.79
CA VAL A 42 15.47 14.52 -9.66
C VAL A 42 15.64 15.07 -8.23
N GLU A 43 15.88 16.38 -8.09
CA GLU A 43 16.03 17.02 -6.78
C GLU A 43 14.68 17.16 -6.06
N LEU A 44 14.44 16.26 -5.11
CA LEU A 44 13.19 16.25 -4.36
C LEU A 44 13.18 17.34 -3.26
N PRO A 45 12.09 18.08 -3.09
CA PRO A 45 11.91 18.96 -1.93
C PRO A 45 12.03 18.18 -0.60
N PRO A 46 12.58 18.78 0.47
CA PRO A 46 12.58 18.17 1.79
C PRO A 46 11.16 17.80 2.24
N GLY A 47 10.99 16.60 2.79
CA GLY A 47 9.67 16.11 3.23
C GLY A 47 8.87 15.36 2.15
N THR A 48 9.35 15.33 0.90
CA THR A 48 8.76 14.47 -0.15
C THR A 48 8.67 13.02 0.30
N ILE A 49 7.55 12.38 -0.02
CA ILE A 49 7.32 10.96 0.25
C ILE A 49 7.55 10.17 -1.03
N VAL A 50 8.36 9.13 -0.97
CA VAL A 50 8.65 8.27 -2.12
C VAL A 50 7.89 6.95 -1.98
N GLN A 51 7.12 6.59 -3.00
CA GLN A 51 6.40 5.33 -3.09
C GLN A 51 7.18 4.30 -3.91
N ILE A 52 7.65 3.26 -3.25
CA ILE A 52 8.42 2.17 -3.88
C ILE A 52 7.44 1.10 -4.36
N TRP A 53 7.51 0.80 -5.66
CA TRP A 53 6.66 -0.19 -6.31
C TRP A 53 7.44 -1.26 -7.06
N LYS A 54 8.68 -0.98 -7.48
CA LYS A 54 9.57 -1.98 -8.09
C LYS A 54 10.14 -2.83 -6.97
N GLY A 55 9.79 -4.11 -6.93
CA GLY A 55 10.17 -4.98 -5.81
C GLY A 55 10.27 -6.47 -6.13
N THR A 56 9.81 -6.88 -7.30
CA THR A 56 9.92 -8.26 -7.79
C THR A 56 9.88 -8.18 -9.30
N SER A 57 11.00 -8.47 -9.96
CA SER A 57 10.95 -8.96 -11.34
C SER A 57 10.24 -10.32 -11.32
N ASP A 58 9.44 -10.62 -12.35
CA ASP A 58 8.73 -11.91 -12.53
C ASP A 58 9.68 -13.13 -12.63
N ASP A 59 10.98 -12.92 -12.47
CA ASP A 59 12.07 -13.91 -12.55
C ASP A 59 12.58 -14.41 -11.19
N GLY A 60 12.13 -13.83 -10.07
CA GLY A 60 12.57 -14.22 -8.72
C GLY A 60 14.06 -13.97 -8.42
N ILE A 61 14.78 -13.26 -9.30
CA ILE A 61 16.22 -13.00 -9.19
C ILE A 61 16.48 -11.55 -9.62
N SER A 62 16.16 -10.58 -8.76
CA SER A 62 16.96 -9.36 -8.60
C SER A 62 16.46 -8.51 -7.43
N ASP A 63 17.36 -8.28 -6.47
CA ASP A 63 17.40 -7.25 -5.43
C ASP A 63 16.08 -6.53 -5.12
N GLY A 64 15.21 -7.19 -4.32
CA GLY A 64 13.92 -6.66 -3.88
C GLY A 64 14.00 -5.28 -3.22
N TRP A 65 12.87 -4.65 -2.88
CA TRP A 65 12.71 -3.26 -2.39
C TRP A 65 13.67 -2.73 -1.29
N ALA A 66 14.44 -3.59 -0.61
CA ALA A 66 15.27 -3.24 0.55
C ALA A 66 16.44 -2.27 0.28
N PRO A 67 17.22 -2.37 -0.82
CA PRO A 67 18.27 -1.41 -1.15
C PRO A 67 17.72 -0.01 -1.43
N TYR A 68 16.66 0.10 -2.24
CA TYR A 68 15.99 1.38 -2.52
C TYR A 68 15.48 2.04 -1.23
N LEU A 69 14.85 1.25 -0.38
CA LEU A 69 14.40 1.73 0.92
C LEU A 69 15.57 2.25 1.77
N ASN A 70 16.70 1.53 1.81
CA ASN A 70 17.88 1.97 2.55
C ASN A 70 18.48 3.25 1.98
N GLU A 71 18.53 3.38 0.66
CA GLU A 71 19.04 4.55 -0.04
C GLU A 71 18.17 5.78 0.26
N ILE A 72 16.86 5.68 0.01
CA ILE A 72 15.90 6.78 0.17
C ILE A 72 15.80 7.21 1.64
N ALA A 73 15.67 6.23 2.55
CA ALA A 73 15.62 6.51 3.99
C ALA A 73 16.97 7.05 4.51
N GLY A 74 18.09 6.58 3.96
CA GLY A 74 19.43 7.07 4.30
C GLY A 74 19.62 8.55 3.95
N GLN A 75 19.02 8.99 2.85
CA GLN A 75 19.01 10.41 2.43
C GLN A 75 18.00 11.28 3.18
N GLY A 76 17.20 10.69 4.07
CA GLY A 76 16.31 11.45 4.95
C GLY A 76 14.87 11.59 4.48
N TYR A 77 14.48 10.91 3.39
CA TYR A 77 13.11 10.95 2.89
C TYR A 77 12.22 9.90 3.56
N ASN A 78 10.92 10.17 3.52
CA ASN A 78 9.89 9.25 4.00
C ASN A 78 9.46 8.32 2.88
N VAL A 79 9.11 7.08 3.24
CA VAL A 79 8.81 6.02 2.26
C VAL A 79 7.46 5.36 2.53
N ILE A 80 6.74 5.08 1.46
CA ILE A 80 5.55 4.22 1.40
C ILE A 80 5.86 3.05 0.45
N LEU A 81 5.40 1.84 0.78
CA LEU A 81 5.59 0.65 -0.06
C LEU A 81 4.28 0.21 -0.72
N SER A 82 4.28 -0.06 -2.03
CA SER A 82 3.08 -0.42 -2.82
C SER A 82 2.51 -1.83 -2.59
N SER A 83 3.22 -2.70 -1.85
CA SER A 83 2.75 -4.02 -1.43
C SER A 83 3.56 -4.49 -0.21
N PRO A 84 3.23 -4.00 0.99
CA PRO A 84 4.07 -4.20 2.15
C PRO A 84 3.84 -5.58 2.79
N TRP A 85 4.64 -6.56 2.42
CA TRP A 85 4.86 -7.76 3.25
C TRP A 85 5.82 -7.49 4.43
N PHE A 86 6.05 -6.21 4.76
CA PHE A 86 7.19 -5.75 5.54
C PHE A 86 6.91 -5.59 7.06
N ARG A 87 7.96 -5.76 7.87
CA ARG A 87 7.98 -5.52 9.33
C ARG A 87 8.35 -4.06 9.61
N ARG A 88 7.51 -3.27 10.31
CA ARG A 88 7.67 -1.81 10.64
C ARG A 88 8.97 -1.37 11.39
N CYS A 89 10.13 -1.96 11.14
CA CYS A 89 11.36 -1.78 11.93
C CYS A 89 12.25 -0.59 11.52
N LYS A 90 11.84 0.31 10.61
CA LYS A 90 12.64 1.48 10.23
C LYS A 90 11.89 2.79 10.42
N LYS A 91 12.55 3.76 11.08
CA LYS A 91 11.99 5.07 11.51
C LYS A 91 11.43 5.97 10.39
N ARG A 92 11.64 5.66 9.11
CA ARG A 92 11.24 6.49 7.96
C ARG A 92 10.20 5.85 7.04
N ILE A 93 9.67 4.70 7.44
CA ILE A 93 8.59 4.02 6.71
C ILE A 93 7.29 4.46 7.33
N LEU A 94 6.50 5.23 6.59
CA LEU A 94 5.21 5.72 7.05
C LEU A 94 4.18 4.60 7.03
N GLY A 95 4.22 3.76 6.00
CA GLY A 95 3.32 2.63 5.83
C GLY A 95 3.46 1.98 4.46
N GLY A 96 2.33 1.54 3.92
CA GLY A 96 2.26 1.01 2.58
C GLY A 96 0.83 1.02 2.06
N GLU A 97 0.68 0.65 0.79
CA GLU A 97 -0.57 0.69 0.06
C GLU A 97 -0.83 -0.69 -0.56
N ALA A 98 -2.10 -1.01 -0.77
CA ALA A 98 -2.50 -2.16 -1.58
C ALA A 98 -3.06 -1.63 -2.89
N CYS A 99 -2.28 -1.76 -3.97
CA CYS A 99 -2.66 -1.20 -5.26
C CYS A 99 -3.48 -2.22 -6.06
N LEU A 100 -4.64 -1.77 -6.56
CA LEU A 100 -5.45 -2.51 -7.51
C LEU A 100 -5.52 -1.70 -8.81
N TRP A 101 -4.70 -2.10 -9.77
CA TRP A 101 -4.62 -1.43 -11.06
C TRP A 101 -5.85 -1.75 -11.94
N GLY A 102 -6.24 -0.77 -12.75
CA GLY A 102 -7.54 -0.73 -13.43
C GLY A 102 -7.61 -1.44 -14.77
N GLU A 103 -6.53 -2.05 -15.26
CA GLU A 103 -6.46 -2.61 -16.63
C GLU A 103 -7.50 -3.71 -16.87
N PHE A 104 -7.82 -4.47 -15.82
CA PHE A 104 -8.77 -5.58 -15.86
C PHE A 104 -9.85 -5.47 -14.78
N VAL A 105 -9.99 -4.30 -14.15
CA VAL A 105 -10.85 -4.08 -12.99
C VAL A 105 -11.89 -3.02 -13.30
N ASP A 106 -13.16 -3.35 -13.06
CA ASP A 106 -14.28 -2.45 -13.27
C ASP A 106 -15.36 -2.65 -12.19
N GLY A 107 -16.49 -1.97 -12.33
CA GLY A 107 -17.61 -2.07 -11.38
C GLY A 107 -18.19 -3.48 -11.23
N THR A 108 -17.91 -4.40 -12.15
CA THR A 108 -18.41 -5.78 -12.10
C THR A 108 -17.58 -6.67 -11.17
N ASN A 109 -16.28 -6.38 -11.02
CA ASN A 109 -15.35 -7.29 -10.35
C ASN A 109 -14.50 -6.62 -9.25
N LEU A 110 -14.59 -5.30 -9.08
CA LEU A 110 -13.79 -4.51 -8.14
C LEU A 110 -13.81 -5.08 -6.73
N LEU A 111 -14.98 -5.17 -6.11
CA LEU A 111 -15.11 -5.52 -4.70
C LEU A 111 -14.67 -6.96 -4.41
N ALA A 112 -15.04 -7.89 -5.28
CA ALA A 112 -14.66 -9.30 -5.14
C ALA A 112 -13.15 -9.51 -5.34
N ARG A 113 -12.49 -8.73 -6.21
CA ARG A 113 -11.03 -8.79 -6.39
C ARG A 113 -10.27 -8.13 -5.24
N LEU A 114 -10.81 -7.03 -4.72
CA LEU A 114 -10.20 -6.23 -3.67
C LEU A 114 -10.26 -6.96 -2.32
N TRP A 115 -11.44 -7.49 -1.97
CA TRP A 115 -11.69 -8.15 -0.70
C TRP A 115 -11.72 -9.68 -0.87
N PRO A 116 -11.04 -10.44 -0.01
CA PRO A 116 -10.43 -10.03 1.27
C PRO A 116 -8.91 -9.80 1.18
N LYS A 117 -8.33 -9.76 -0.02
CA LYS A 117 -6.86 -9.64 -0.20
C LYS A 117 -6.29 -8.40 0.47
N THR A 118 -6.98 -7.27 0.34
CA THR A 118 -6.60 -6.02 1.01
C THR A 118 -6.75 -6.07 2.53
N ALA A 119 -7.58 -6.96 3.07
CA ALA A 119 -7.71 -7.14 4.51
C ALA A 119 -6.42 -7.66 5.15
N ALA A 120 -5.68 -8.53 4.45
CA ALA A 120 -4.38 -9.00 4.91
C ALA A 120 -3.34 -7.85 4.97
N VAL A 121 -3.37 -6.95 3.98
CA VAL A 121 -2.49 -5.77 3.96
C VAL A 121 -2.85 -4.81 5.09
N ALA A 122 -4.15 -4.57 5.31
CA ALA A 122 -4.63 -3.74 6.41
C ALA A 122 -4.20 -4.30 7.78
N GLU A 123 -4.33 -5.61 8.01
CA GLU A 123 -3.87 -6.24 9.25
C GLU A 123 -2.36 -6.05 9.45
N ARG A 124 -1.54 -6.16 8.39
CA ARG A 124 -0.09 -5.96 8.48
C ARG A 124 0.28 -4.51 8.81
N LEU A 125 -0.48 -3.54 8.29
CA LEU A 125 -0.24 -2.12 8.55
C LEU A 125 -0.76 -1.67 9.91
N TRP A 126 -1.79 -2.32 10.44
CA TRP A 126 -2.41 -1.97 11.71
C TRP A 126 -1.82 -2.72 12.91
N SER A 127 -1.68 -4.04 12.80
CA SER A 127 -1.31 -4.92 13.92
C SER A 127 0.16 -4.83 14.29
N ALA A 128 0.48 -5.24 15.52
CA ALA A 128 1.85 -5.34 15.99
C ALA A 128 2.69 -6.26 15.09
N ALA A 129 3.99 -5.97 14.97
CA ALA A 129 4.90 -6.75 14.14
C ALA A 129 5.05 -8.23 14.58
N SER A 130 4.67 -8.55 15.82
CA SER A 130 4.62 -9.92 16.35
C SER A 130 3.42 -10.73 15.83
N VAL A 131 2.37 -10.07 15.34
CA VAL A 131 1.20 -10.75 14.74
C VAL A 131 1.56 -11.15 13.32
N ASN A 132 2.04 -12.38 13.16
CA ASN A 132 2.54 -12.88 11.87
C ASN A 132 2.28 -14.37 11.64
N ASN A 133 1.47 -15.01 12.48
CA ASN A 133 1.08 -16.40 12.29
C ASN A 133 0.03 -16.50 11.17
N SER A 134 0.39 -17.18 10.08
CA SER A 134 -0.46 -17.36 8.91
C SER A 134 -1.66 -18.28 9.15
N GLU A 135 -1.51 -19.30 9.99
CA GLU A 135 -2.57 -20.26 10.29
C GLU A 135 -3.69 -19.60 11.09
N ASP A 136 -3.33 -18.83 12.13
CA ASP A 136 -4.29 -18.04 12.91
C ASP A 136 -4.97 -16.95 12.05
N ALA A 137 -4.19 -16.26 11.22
CA ALA A 137 -4.71 -15.21 10.34
C ALA A 137 -5.74 -15.75 9.34
N GLN A 138 -5.56 -16.96 8.82
CA GLN A 138 -6.48 -17.54 7.85
C GLN A 138 -7.90 -17.70 8.41
N PHE A 139 -8.03 -18.22 9.63
CA PHE A 139 -9.33 -18.38 10.28
C PHE A 139 -9.98 -17.04 10.65
N ARG A 140 -9.19 -16.08 11.16
CA ARG A 140 -9.69 -14.73 11.47
C ARG A 140 -10.15 -13.98 10.22
N LEU A 141 -9.44 -14.13 9.10
CA LEU A 141 -9.80 -13.52 7.83
C LEU A 141 -11.04 -14.15 7.19
N ASP A 142 -11.24 -15.46 7.30
CA ASP A 142 -12.46 -16.11 6.81
C ASP A 142 -13.70 -15.66 7.59
N VAL A 143 -13.56 -15.53 8.91
CA VAL A 143 -14.56 -14.89 9.77
C VAL A 143 -14.84 -13.44 9.34
N HIS A 144 -13.79 -12.65 9.11
CA HIS A 144 -13.93 -11.26 8.68
C HIS A 144 -14.61 -11.16 7.31
N ARG A 145 -14.29 -12.06 6.37
CA ARG A 145 -15.00 -12.18 5.09
C ARG A 145 -16.49 -12.39 5.28
N CYS A 146 -16.91 -13.30 6.16
CA CYS A 146 -18.34 -13.49 6.41
C CYS A 146 -19.01 -12.24 6.99
N ARG A 147 -18.29 -11.45 7.81
CA ARG A 147 -18.80 -10.13 8.26
C ARG A 147 -18.96 -9.14 7.11
N LEU A 148 -18.00 -9.09 6.17
CA LEU A 148 -18.09 -8.24 4.98
C LEU A 148 -19.29 -8.62 4.10
N LEU A 149 -19.52 -9.91 3.88
CA LEU A 149 -20.69 -10.40 3.13
C LEU A 149 -22.01 -10.00 3.81
N ARG A 150 -22.10 -10.09 5.14
CA ARG A 150 -23.28 -9.63 5.91
C ARG A 150 -23.50 -8.12 5.81
N ARG A 151 -22.44 -7.34 5.56
CA ARG A 151 -22.49 -5.89 5.31
C ARG A 151 -22.77 -5.54 3.83
N GLY A 152 -23.02 -6.53 2.98
CA GLY A 152 -23.31 -6.32 1.56
C GLY A 152 -22.07 -6.15 0.68
N ILE A 153 -20.86 -6.43 1.18
CA ILE A 153 -19.63 -6.33 0.40
C ILE A 153 -19.29 -7.70 -0.21
N PRO A 154 -19.42 -7.88 -1.53
CA PRO A 154 -19.11 -9.15 -2.17
C PRO A 154 -17.60 -9.42 -2.07
N THR A 155 -17.26 -10.54 -1.42
CA THR A 155 -15.89 -10.88 -1.00
C THR A 155 -15.53 -12.31 -1.44
N GLN A 156 -14.39 -12.48 -2.12
CA GLN A 156 -13.93 -13.79 -2.60
C GLN A 156 -13.60 -14.77 -1.46
N PRO A 157 -13.74 -16.09 -1.66
CA PRO A 157 -13.34 -17.09 -0.69
C PRO A 157 -11.84 -17.18 -0.46
N ILE A 158 -11.48 -17.49 0.79
CA ILE A 158 -10.11 -17.81 1.22
C ILE A 158 -10.00 -19.32 1.43
N LEU A 159 -10.94 -19.89 2.18
CA LEU A 159 -11.00 -21.31 2.52
C LEU A 159 -12.20 -22.00 1.87
N ASN A 160 -12.14 -23.34 1.84
CA ASN A 160 -13.32 -24.16 1.61
C ASN A 160 -14.27 -24.02 2.81
N GLY A 161 -15.51 -23.62 2.55
CA GLY A 161 -16.48 -23.36 3.60
C GLY A 161 -17.65 -22.53 3.08
N TYR A 162 -18.55 -22.17 3.99
CA TYR A 162 -19.68 -21.31 3.69
C TYR A 162 -19.91 -20.33 4.84
N CYS A 163 -20.44 -19.16 4.52
CA CYS A 163 -20.89 -18.20 5.52
C CYS A 163 -22.34 -18.51 5.86
N GLY A 164 -22.59 -19.11 7.01
CA GLY A 164 -23.94 -19.29 7.52
C GLY A 164 -24.47 -18.07 8.30
N ASN A 165 -25.76 -18.12 8.62
CA ASN A 165 -26.41 -17.17 9.53
C ASN A 165 -26.10 -17.43 11.01
N TYR A 166 -25.40 -18.52 11.33
CA TYR A 166 -24.97 -18.80 12.70
C TYR A 166 -23.81 -17.87 13.08
N GLU A 167 -24.03 -17.07 14.11
CA GLU A 167 -22.96 -16.60 14.97
C GLU A 167 -22.28 -17.84 15.53
N LEU A 168 -21.15 -18.22 14.93
CA LEU A 168 -20.26 -19.24 15.45
C LEU A 168 -19.62 -18.65 16.71
N SER A 169 -20.40 -18.59 17.80
CA SER A 169 -20.03 -18.21 19.17
C SER A 169 -18.80 -17.30 19.23
N MET A 170 -18.84 -16.16 18.52
CA MET A 170 -17.86 -15.11 18.79
C MET A 170 -18.27 -14.58 20.14
N PRO A 171 -17.40 -14.59 21.17
CA PRO A 171 -17.70 -13.87 22.38
C PRO A 171 -18.07 -12.44 21.99
N ASN A 172 -19.16 -11.90 22.55
CA ASN A 172 -19.66 -10.55 22.26
C ASN A 172 -18.56 -9.46 22.35
N ALA A 173 -17.44 -9.75 23.03
CA ALA A 173 -16.22 -8.94 23.06
C ALA A 173 -15.50 -8.76 21.71
N MET A 174 -15.53 -9.73 20.78
CA MET A 174 -14.87 -9.64 19.46
C MET A 174 -15.75 -8.98 18.37
N ILE A 175 -17.07 -8.95 18.58
CA ILE A 175 -18.02 -8.26 17.69
C ILE A 175 -17.94 -6.74 17.89
N ASN A 176 -17.67 -6.32 19.13
CA ASN A 176 -17.55 -4.92 19.53
C ASN A 176 -16.09 -4.45 19.65
N ASP A 177 -15.12 -5.22 19.15
CA ASP A 177 -13.73 -4.78 19.16
C ASP A 177 -13.57 -3.55 18.24
N PRO A 178 -13.27 -2.36 18.78
CA PRO A 178 -13.09 -1.16 17.98
C PRO A 178 -11.95 -1.29 16.97
N ALA A 179 -10.96 -2.17 17.18
CA ALA A 179 -9.92 -2.40 16.19
C ALA A 179 -10.45 -3.01 14.88
N PHE A 180 -11.55 -3.77 14.92
CA PHE A 180 -12.12 -4.46 13.75
C PHE A 180 -13.30 -3.72 13.10
N ASN A 181 -13.91 -2.75 13.78
CA ASN A 181 -14.99 -1.94 13.22
C ASN A 181 -14.50 -0.78 12.33
N PHE A 182 -13.21 -0.43 12.39
CA PHE A 182 -12.66 0.73 11.68
C PHE A 182 -11.97 0.41 10.34
N MET A 183 -11.92 -0.86 9.92
CA MET A 183 -11.14 -1.25 8.73
C MET A 183 -11.72 -0.81 7.38
N ILE A 184 -12.82 -0.03 7.37
CA ILE A 184 -13.49 0.44 6.15
C ILE A 184 -13.32 1.96 5.89
N PHE A 185 -12.83 2.78 6.82
CA PHE A 185 -12.69 4.21 6.55
C PHE A 185 -11.46 4.87 7.15
N LEU A 186 -10.63 5.37 6.22
CA LEU A 186 -9.70 6.50 6.29
C LEU A 186 -8.48 6.39 7.23
N PRO A 187 -7.32 6.91 6.77
CA PRO A 187 -6.16 7.12 7.63
C PRO A 187 -6.60 8.04 8.77
N GLN A 188 -6.19 7.72 9.99
CA GLN A 188 -6.22 8.71 11.06
C GLN A 188 -5.49 9.95 10.55
N LEU A 189 -6.28 11.01 10.39
CA LEU A 189 -5.86 12.36 10.04
C LEU A 189 -4.86 12.88 11.08
N ILE A 190 -3.71 13.32 10.57
CA ILE A 190 -2.78 14.34 11.11
C ILE A 190 -2.16 14.05 12.48
#